data_AF-A0A132E965-F1
#
_entry.id   AF-A0A132E965-F1
#
_cell.length_a   1.000
_cell.length_b   1.000
_cell.length_c   1.000
_cell.angle_alpha   90.00
_cell.angle_beta   90.00
_cell.angle_gamma   90.00
#
_symmetry.space_group_name_H-M   'P 1'
#
loop_
_entity.id
_entity.type
_entity.pdbx_description
1 polymer ?
#
loop_
_entity_poly.entity_id
_entity_poly.type
_entity_poly.pdbx_seq_one_letter_code
_entity_poly.pdbx_strand_id
1 'polypeptide(L)'
;MDAAVMHTKHDAACPHSPLPVRTPDRFLRSARSLADSVEHSNAPSNDACQCVVCEQLDDIDMQYFERVLRNDRARSTLVQTFALGMGFCPAHAARAAALHGNVADMVRDSIRDAKRHLSDLLDRTALQDELMQDIMFGARGRCPACTYVRRVEGRVLARVQRALEQQKPFSPPPMCFIHLQSLMQRIEPRLLGRTKRLLRARSLAVLHAIDLPHVCHDDCMTQACHLLCPFEFDSGGNVPAAHCDCPICEDVAIAQRRWLGTAVDNVRLRQPGWIALPTCHRHLLQCMRQPDLDLQHAALARYFEVALPGRPVAAPSAPPSLKRRRRKPARWFDPRHDTRHQHDASQGSEEQPRESCPGCDAQEIAARKSVARLISNVSRAEDDDALARAVEGVCLKHFAEAFIYASEPRIEQRLRRALGNVLRRDGETRECGVGRHALDER
;
A
#
# COMPACT_ATOMS: atom_id res chain seq x y z
N MET A 1 -68.53 31.89 -0.35
CA MET A 1 -69.78 31.17 -0.60
C MET A 1 -69.43 29.85 -1.24
N ASP A 2 -70.03 28.78 -0.73
CA ASP A 2 -70.15 27.44 -1.31
C ASP A 2 -70.88 27.53 -2.68
N ALA A 3 -71.00 26.56 -3.58
CA ALA A 3 -70.82 25.09 -3.62
C ALA A 3 -70.77 24.66 -5.13
N ALA A 4 -70.59 23.41 -5.59
CA ALA A 4 -69.82 22.22 -5.21
C ALA A 4 -70.11 21.11 -6.28
N VAL A 5 -69.39 19.97 -6.28
CA VAL A 5 -69.86 18.64 -6.81
C VAL A 5 -70.01 18.53 -8.37
N MET A 6 -69.66 17.44 -9.09
CA MET A 6 -69.00 16.15 -8.76
C MET A 6 -68.22 15.52 -9.94
N HIS A 7 -67.49 14.44 -9.59
CA HIS A 7 -66.72 13.44 -10.36
C HIS A 7 -67.21 12.90 -11.72
N THR A 8 -66.25 12.47 -12.55
CA THR A 8 -65.91 11.05 -12.87
C THR A 8 -64.41 10.97 -13.26
N LYS A 9 -63.53 10.21 -12.60
CA LYS A 9 -63.27 8.75 -12.62
C LYS A 9 -62.89 8.15 -14.00
N HIS A 10 -61.61 7.81 -14.17
CA HIS A 10 -61.17 6.53 -14.77
C HIS A 10 -59.73 6.19 -14.34
N ASP A 11 -59.53 4.93 -13.92
CA ASP A 11 -58.26 4.38 -13.43
C ASP A 11 -57.37 3.84 -14.57
N ALA A 12 -56.04 3.92 -14.40
CA ALA A 12 -55.07 3.14 -15.19
C ALA A 12 -53.81 2.81 -14.36
N ALA A 13 -53.69 1.53 -14.01
CA ALA A 13 -52.73 0.90 -13.11
C ALA A 13 -51.22 1.25 -13.28
N CYS A 14 -50.53 1.37 -12.14
CA CYS A 14 -49.08 1.22 -12.04
C CYS A 14 -48.63 -0.23 -12.30
N PRO A 15 -47.64 -0.49 -13.17
CA PRO A 15 -46.91 -1.75 -13.18
C PRO A 15 -45.79 -1.73 -12.13
N HIS A 16 -46.04 -2.32 -10.96
CA HIS A 16 -44.97 -2.61 -10.00
C HIS A 16 -43.98 -3.63 -10.59
N SER A 17 -42.81 -3.17 -11.00
CA SER A 17 -41.69 -4.06 -11.33
C SER A 17 -41.10 -4.64 -10.05
N PRO A 18 -40.93 -5.97 -9.92
CA PRO A 18 -40.48 -6.60 -8.69
C PRO A 18 -39.00 -6.30 -8.42
N LEU A 19 -38.69 -5.96 -7.17
CA LEU A 19 -37.31 -5.89 -6.69
C LEU A 19 -36.66 -7.28 -6.84
N PRO A 20 -35.42 -7.38 -7.37
CA PRO A 20 -34.72 -8.65 -7.41
C PRO A 20 -34.39 -9.10 -5.99
N VAL A 21 -35.06 -10.18 -5.56
CA VAL A 21 -34.79 -10.88 -4.29
C VAL A 21 -33.34 -11.34 -4.29
N ARG A 22 -32.48 -10.63 -3.55
CA ARG A 22 -31.11 -11.08 -3.29
C ARG A 22 -31.15 -12.28 -2.37
N THR A 23 -31.01 -13.48 -2.95
CA THR A 23 -30.80 -14.74 -2.22
C THR A 23 -29.64 -14.62 -1.23
N PRO A 24 -29.85 -14.74 0.10
CA PRO A 24 -28.78 -14.64 1.09
C PRO A 24 -27.90 -15.91 1.17
N ASP A 25 -28.35 -17.01 0.60
CA ASP A 25 -27.93 -18.36 1.00
C ASP A 25 -26.51 -18.79 0.64
N ARG A 26 -25.80 -18.05 -0.22
CA ARG A 26 -24.38 -18.35 -0.52
C ARG A 26 -23.41 -17.78 0.51
N PHE A 27 -23.81 -16.79 1.31
CA PHE A 27 -22.92 -16.11 2.27
C PHE A 27 -23.01 -16.62 3.71
N LEU A 28 -24.05 -17.39 4.07
CA LEU A 28 -24.22 -17.94 5.43
C LEU A 28 -23.64 -19.34 5.63
N ARG A 29 -23.29 -20.07 4.57
CA ARG A 29 -22.71 -21.44 4.68
C ARG A 29 -21.27 -21.44 5.20
N SER A 30 -20.43 -20.49 4.79
CA SER A 30 -19.03 -20.39 5.25
C SER A 30 -18.94 -20.20 6.77
N ALA A 31 -19.78 -19.33 7.36
CA ALA A 31 -19.76 -19.07 8.80
C ALA A 31 -20.37 -20.20 9.67
N ARG A 32 -21.22 -21.06 9.11
CA ARG A 32 -21.85 -22.18 9.84
C ARG A 32 -21.05 -23.49 9.80
N SER A 33 -20.23 -23.70 8.76
CA SER A 33 -19.37 -24.90 8.67
C SER A 33 -18.20 -24.92 9.67
N LEU A 34 -17.96 -23.83 10.39
CA LEU A 34 -16.88 -23.66 11.36
C LEU A 34 -17.27 -24.07 12.80
N ALA A 35 -18.50 -24.53 13.04
CA ALA A 35 -19.01 -24.84 14.37
C ALA A 35 -18.94 -26.33 14.76
N ASP A 36 -18.96 -27.26 13.80
CA ASP A 36 -19.21 -28.69 14.03
C ASP A 36 -17.93 -29.56 13.94
N SER A 37 -16.75 -29.01 14.18
CA SER A 37 -15.47 -29.75 14.08
C SER A 37 -14.45 -29.36 15.16
N VAL A 38 -14.88 -29.30 16.44
CA VAL A 38 -13.95 -29.23 17.59
C VAL A 38 -14.44 -30.08 18.78
N GLU A 39 -14.43 -31.40 18.60
CA GLU A 39 -14.08 -32.32 19.69
C GLU A 39 -12.76 -33.00 19.33
N HIS A 40 -11.95 -33.32 20.35
CA HIS A 40 -10.55 -33.78 20.28
C HIS A 40 -9.48 -32.68 20.16
N SER A 41 -9.04 -32.21 21.32
CA SER A 41 -7.78 -31.50 21.49
C SER A 41 -6.60 -32.37 21.03
N ASN A 42 -5.88 -31.93 20.01
CA ASN A 42 -4.51 -32.35 19.71
C ASN A 42 -3.69 -31.11 19.32
N ALA A 43 -2.36 -31.27 19.26
CA ALA A 43 -1.42 -30.20 18.90
C ALA A 43 -1.83 -29.52 17.56
N PRO A 44 -1.52 -28.22 17.35
CA PRO A 44 -1.88 -27.53 16.12
C PRO A 44 -1.26 -28.26 14.92
N SER A 45 -2.12 -28.89 14.12
CA SER A 45 -1.80 -29.56 12.87
C SER A 45 -1.13 -28.60 11.89
N ASN A 46 -0.42 -29.17 10.91
CA ASN A 46 0.24 -28.46 9.81
C ASN A 46 -0.75 -27.82 8.80
N ASP A 47 -1.92 -27.37 9.26
CA ASP A 47 -2.89 -26.67 8.42
C ASP A 47 -2.33 -25.30 8.00
N ALA A 48 -2.09 -25.17 6.70
CA ALA A 48 -1.65 -23.93 6.07
C ALA A 48 -2.55 -22.77 6.52
N CYS A 49 -1.95 -21.63 6.88
CA CYS A 49 -2.70 -20.54 7.50
C CYS A 49 -3.61 -19.83 6.49
N GLN A 50 -4.84 -20.33 6.37
CA GLN A 50 -5.94 -19.69 5.65
C GLN A 50 -6.33 -18.39 6.37
N CYS A 51 -5.56 -17.33 6.12
CA CYS A 51 -5.82 -16.04 6.73
C CYS A 51 -7.11 -15.44 6.15
N VAL A 52 -8.14 -15.29 6.99
CA VAL A 52 -9.46 -14.77 6.59
C VAL A 52 -9.44 -13.35 5.97
N VAL A 53 -8.32 -12.64 6.13
CA VAL A 53 -8.08 -11.33 5.49
C VAL A 53 -7.44 -11.52 4.12
N CYS A 54 -6.45 -12.40 3.98
CA CYS A 54 -5.86 -12.75 2.68
C CYS A 54 -6.91 -13.33 1.73
N GLU A 55 -7.73 -14.27 2.20
CA GLU A 55 -8.83 -14.87 1.42
C GLU A 55 -9.82 -13.82 0.86
N GLN A 56 -10.10 -12.76 1.63
CA GLN A 56 -10.98 -11.67 1.19
C GLN A 56 -10.27 -10.58 0.36
N LEU A 57 -8.95 -10.62 0.30
CA LEU A 57 -8.12 -9.80 -0.58
C LEU A 57 -7.68 -10.57 -1.83
N ASP A 58 -7.97 -11.86 -1.92
CA ASP A 58 -7.64 -12.64 -3.10
C ASP A 58 -8.35 -12.08 -4.35
N ASP A 59 -7.61 -12.04 -5.47
CA ASP A 59 -7.97 -11.34 -6.70
C ASP A 59 -8.42 -9.87 -6.58
N ILE A 60 -8.22 -9.18 -5.44
CA ILE A 60 -8.78 -7.83 -5.23
C ILE A 60 -8.22 -6.78 -6.20
N ASP A 61 -6.99 -6.99 -6.70
CA ASP A 61 -6.38 -6.18 -7.76
C ASP A 61 -7.11 -6.37 -9.10
N MET A 62 -7.53 -7.58 -9.45
CA MET A 62 -8.33 -7.84 -10.64
C MET A 62 -9.76 -7.29 -10.48
N GLN A 63 -10.38 -7.50 -9.32
CA GLN A 63 -11.69 -6.93 -8.99
C GLN A 63 -11.69 -5.38 -9.07
N TYR A 64 -10.57 -4.73 -8.76
CA TYR A 64 -10.41 -3.28 -8.92
C TYR A 64 -10.51 -2.86 -10.40
N PHE A 65 -9.80 -3.53 -11.30
CA PHE A 65 -9.82 -3.22 -12.73
C PHE A 65 -11.14 -3.65 -13.40
N GLU A 66 -11.69 -4.82 -13.07
CA GLU A 66 -13.03 -5.25 -13.56
C GLU A 66 -14.13 -4.25 -13.18
N ARG A 67 -14.04 -3.63 -12.01
CA ARG A 67 -15.02 -2.64 -11.55
C ARG A 67 -15.08 -1.40 -12.45
N VAL A 68 -14.00 -1.08 -13.16
CA VAL A 68 -13.95 0.01 -14.15
C VAL A 68 -14.88 -0.28 -15.33
N LEU A 69 -15.03 -1.54 -15.75
CA LEU A 69 -15.98 -1.91 -16.80
C LEU A 69 -17.43 -1.69 -16.39
N ARG A 70 -17.78 -2.09 -15.16
CA ARG A 70 -19.18 -2.27 -14.75
C ARG A 70 -19.88 -0.99 -14.25
N ASN A 71 -19.16 0.14 -14.16
CA ASN A 71 -19.68 1.29 -13.43
C ASN A 71 -19.04 2.62 -13.85
N ASP A 72 -19.81 3.46 -14.52
CA ASP A 72 -19.42 4.81 -14.98
C ASP A 72 -18.88 5.69 -13.84
N ARG A 73 -19.51 5.65 -12.65
CA ARG A 73 -19.00 6.36 -11.47
C ARG A 73 -17.64 5.83 -11.01
N ALA A 74 -17.37 4.53 -11.20
CA ALA A 74 -16.03 3.97 -10.93
C ALA A 74 -15.00 4.45 -11.98
N ARG A 75 -15.38 4.62 -13.25
CA ARG A 75 -14.53 5.24 -14.28
C ARG A 75 -14.19 6.69 -13.92
N SER A 76 -15.19 7.53 -13.62
CA SER A 76 -14.95 8.92 -13.19
C SER A 76 -14.12 8.99 -11.91
N THR A 77 -14.32 8.06 -10.96
CA THR A 77 -13.49 7.96 -9.75
C THR A 77 -12.04 7.57 -10.08
N LEU A 78 -11.82 6.65 -11.02
CA LEU A 78 -10.48 6.30 -11.51
C LEU A 78 -9.82 7.53 -12.16
N VAL A 79 -10.49 8.22 -13.07
CA VAL A 79 -9.98 9.45 -13.72
C VAL A 79 -9.49 10.46 -12.68
N GLN A 80 -10.35 10.81 -11.71
CA GLN A 80 -10.03 11.75 -10.63
C GLN A 80 -8.87 11.25 -9.74
N THR A 81 -8.94 10.00 -9.26
CA THR A 81 -7.92 9.48 -8.34
C THR A 81 -6.58 9.22 -9.02
N PHE A 82 -6.58 8.92 -10.32
CA PHE A 82 -5.36 8.81 -11.13
C PHE A 82 -4.69 10.17 -11.30
N ALA A 83 -5.46 11.22 -11.64
CA ALA A 83 -4.94 12.60 -11.71
C ALA A 83 -4.39 13.06 -10.34
N LEU A 84 -5.18 12.91 -9.26
CA LEU A 84 -4.77 13.27 -7.88
C LEU A 84 -3.60 12.46 -7.32
N GLY A 85 -3.24 11.35 -7.95
CA GLY A 85 -2.10 10.50 -7.58
C GLY A 85 -0.97 10.49 -8.60
N MET A 86 -1.06 11.22 -9.71
CA MET A 86 -0.12 11.15 -10.83
C MET A 86 0.12 9.69 -11.30
N GLY A 87 -0.93 8.88 -11.29
CA GLY A 87 -0.94 7.50 -11.78
C GLY A 87 -0.70 6.38 -10.76
N PHE A 88 -0.46 5.16 -11.27
CA PHE A 88 -0.29 3.94 -10.48
C PHE A 88 1.13 3.79 -9.91
N CYS A 89 1.28 3.00 -8.84
CA CYS A 89 2.61 2.54 -8.41
C CYS A 89 3.18 1.54 -9.45
N PRO A 90 4.49 1.25 -9.47
CA PRO A 90 5.08 0.36 -10.48
C PRO A 90 4.40 -1.01 -10.59
N ALA A 91 4.01 -1.63 -9.47
CA ALA A 91 3.31 -2.92 -9.47
C ALA A 91 1.91 -2.84 -10.11
N HIS A 92 1.12 -1.80 -9.78
CA HIS A 92 -0.21 -1.61 -10.38
C HIS A 92 -0.16 -1.07 -11.81
N ALA A 93 0.91 -0.38 -12.20
CA ALA A 93 1.17 -0.02 -13.59
C ALA A 93 1.49 -1.29 -14.42
N ALA A 94 2.33 -2.19 -13.89
CA ALA A 94 2.62 -3.49 -14.50
C ALA A 94 1.34 -4.34 -14.66
N ARG A 95 0.52 -4.46 -13.60
CA ARG A 95 -0.78 -5.14 -13.68
C ARG A 95 -1.71 -4.50 -14.73
N ALA A 96 -1.79 -3.17 -14.78
CA ALA A 96 -2.62 -2.46 -15.75
C ALA A 96 -2.15 -2.65 -17.20
N ALA A 97 -0.83 -2.74 -17.43
CA ALA A 97 -0.25 -3.03 -18.74
C ALA A 97 -0.48 -4.49 -19.19
N ALA A 98 -0.57 -5.43 -18.24
CA ALA A 98 -0.89 -6.83 -18.49
C ALA A 98 -2.40 -7.12 -18.69
N LEU A 99 -3.27 -6.11 -18.64
CA LEU A 99 -4.69 -6.27 -18.94
C LEU A 99 -4.90 -6.50 -20.45
N HIS A 100 -5.93 -7.29 -20.79
CA HIS A 100 -6.31 -7.57 -22.17
C HIS A 100 -7.81 -7.35 -22.41
N GLY A 101 -8.20 -7.20 -23.69
CA GLY A 101 -9.57 -6.95 -24.11
C GLY A 101 -10.19 -5.68 -23.53
N ASN A 102 -11.52 -5.66 -23.41
CA ASN A 102 -12.29 -4.47 -23.02
C ASN A 102 -11.82 -3.82 -21.71
N VAL A 103 -11.32 -4.60 -20.74
CA VAL A 103 -10.80 -4.03 -19.46
C VAL A 103 -9.61 -3.11 -19.74
N ALA A 104 -8.69 -3.55 -20.60
CA ALA A 104 -7.50 -2.79 -20.97
C ALA A 104 -7.89 -1.50 -21.70
N ASP A 105 -8.86 -1.56 -22.61
CA ASP A 105 -9.34 -0.38 -23.34
C ASP A 105 -9.94 0.66 -22.41
N MET A 106 -10.86 0.25 -21.52
CA MET A 106 -11.50 1.16 -20.58
C MET A 106 -10.54 1.74 -19.54
N VAL A 107 -9.51 0.98 -19.13
CA VAL A 107 -8.45 1.49 -18.24
C VAL A 107 -7.54 2.46 -19.00
N ARG A 108 -7.11 2.16 -20.24
CA ARG A 108 -6.31 3.08 -21.07
C ARG A 108 -7.05 4.37 -21.38
N ASP A 109 -8.35 4.30 -21.66
CA ASP A 109 -9.17 5.47 -21.93
C ASP A 109 -9.37 6.32 -20.67
N SER A 110 -9.61 5.70 -19.51
CA SER A 110 -9.64 6.40 -18.21
C SER A 110 -8.29 7.06 -17.85
N ILE A 111 -7.17 6.45 -18.24
CA ILE A 111 -5.83 7.05 -18.07
C ILE A 111 -5.65 8.26 -19.00
N ARG A 112 -6.09 8.17 -20.26
CA ARG A 112 -6.03 9.29 -21.22
C ARG A 112 -6.86 10.47 -20.73
N ASP A 113 -8.08 10.23 -20.24
CA ASP A 113 -8.95 11.27 -19.70
C ASP A 113 -8.36 11.89 -18.42
N ALA A 114 -7.69 11.10 -17.57
CA ALA A 114 -6.96 11.62 -16.42
C ALA A 114 -5.76 12.51 -16.83
N LYS A 115 -5.02 12.14 -17.89
CA LYS A 115 -3.93 12.96 -18.44
C LYS A 115 -4.43 14.27 -19.04
N ARG A 116 -5.53 14.23 -19.79
CA ARG A 116 -6.23 15.42 -20.32
C ARG A 116 -6.67 16.35 -19.19
N HIS A 117 -7.37 15.82 -18.19
CA HIS A 117 -7.79 16.58 -17.02
C HIS A 117 -6.61 17.22 -16.28
N LEU A 118 -5.49 16.50 -16.13
CA LEU A 118 -4.27 17.04 -15.52
C LEU A 118 -3.63 18.15 -16.37
N SER A 119 -3.66 18.06 -17.71
CA SER A 119 -3.23 19.16 -18.59
C SER A 119 -4.11 20.40 -18.40
N ASP A 120 -5.44 20.24 -18.33
CA ASP A 120 -6.36 21.35 -18.09
C ASP A 120 -6.10 22.06 -16.75
N LEU A 121 -5.76 21.32 -15.70
CA LEU A 121 -5.37 21.87 -14.40
C LEU A 121 -4.02 22.61 -14.47
N LEU A 122 -3.05 22.07 -15.20
CA LEU A 122 -1.73 22.71 -15.41
C LEU A 122 -1.85 24.04 -16.18
N ASP A 123 -2.66 24.07 -17.23
CA ASP A 123 -2.91 25.26 -18.04
C ASP A 123 -3.72 26.34 -17.28
N ARG A 124 -4.40 25.96 -16.19
CA ARG A 124 -5.14 26.86 -15.28
C ARG A 124 -4.42 27.15 -13.95
N THR A 125 -3.15 26.77 -13.83
CA THR A 125 -2.38 26.80 -12.57
C THR A 125 -2.47 28.11 -11.77
N ALA A 126 -2.52 29.27 -12.42
CA ALA A 126 -2.64 30.57 -11.74
C ALA A 126 -3.89 30.74 -10.86
N LEU A 127 -4.91 29.89 -11.03
CA LEU A 127 -6.15 29.88 -10.25
C LEU A 127 -6.27 28.67 -9.29
N GLN A 128 -5.31 27.73 -9.32
CA GLN A 128 -5.44 26.40 -8.71
C GLN A 128 -4.13 25.91 -8.07
N ASP A 129 -3.25 26.81 -7.64
CA ASP A 129 -1.91 26.47 -7.16
C ASP A 129 -1.94 25.52 -5.94
N GLU A 130 -2.82 25.77 -4.96
CA GLU A 130 -3.01 24.87 -3.81
C GLU A 130 -3.37 23.43 -4.23
N LEU A 131 -4.32 23.27 -5.16
CA LEU A 131 -4.73 21.97 -5.68
C LEU A 131 -3.57 21.28 -6.42
N MET A 132 -2.79 22.04 -7.19
CA MET A 132 -1.64 21.50 -7.91
C MET A 132 -0.52 21.08 -6.96
N GLN A 133 -0.25 21.84 -5.90
CA GLN A 133 0.64 21.42 -4.82
C GLN A 133 0.12 20.12 -4.17
N ASP A 134 -1.16 20.04 -3.82
CA ASP A 134 -1.80 18.86 -3.23
C ASP A 134 -1.75 17.61 -4.13
N ILE A 135 -1.75 17.79 -5.45
CA ILE A 135 -1.53 16.73 -6.45
C ILE A 135 -0.06 16.30 -6.45
N MET A 136 0.87 17.25 -6.55
CA MET A 136 2.31 16.96 -6.63
C MET A 136 2.82 16.28 -5.35
N PHE A 137 2.60 16.89 -4.18
CA PHE A 137 2.98 16.30 -2.89
C PHE A 137 2.25 14.97 -2.61
N GLY A 138 1.01 14.83 -3.11
CA GLY A 138 0.25 13.58 -3.03
C GLY A 138 0.77 12.45 -3.93
N ALA A 139 1.44 12.77 -5.03
CA ALA A 139 1.80 11.84 -6.10
C ALA A 139 2.59 10.61 -5.62
N ARG A 140 3.58 10.82 -4.75
CA ARG A 140 4.45 9.74 -4.27
C ARG A 140 3.71 8.72 -3.39
N GLY A 141 2.74 9.18 -2.58
CA GLY A 141 1.99 8.33 -1.65
C GLY A 141 0.70 7.72 -2.21
N ARG A 142 0.10 8.32 -3.24
CA ARG A 142 -1.22 7.94 -3.76
C ARG A 142 -1.12 7.00 -4.95
N CYS A 143 -1.64 5.78 -4.81
CA CYS A 143 -1.94 4.89 -5.94
C CYS A 143 -3.41 4.47 -5.83
N PRO A 144 -4.26 4.70 -6.86
CA PRO A 144 -5.68 4.41 -6.80
C PRO A 144 -6.01 2.95 -6.42
N ALA A 145 -5.29 1.99 -7.00
CA ALA A 145 -5.42 0.57 -6.70
C ALA A 145 -4.95 0.23 -5.27
N CYS A 146 -3.73 0.61 -4.85
CA CYS A 146 -3.29 0.47 -3.45
C CYS A 146 -4.29 1.06 -2.44
N THR A 147 -4.84 2.24 -2.73
CA THR A 147 -5.84 2.90 -1.87
C THR A 147 -7.13 2.10 -1.82
N TYR A 148 -7.57 1.51 -2.92
CA TYR A 148 -8.72 0.60 -2.93
C TYR A 148 -8.45 -0.66 -2.09
N VAL A 149 -7.33 -1.36 -2.31
CA VAL A 149 -6.92 -2.56 -1.57
C VAL A 149 -6.89 -2.29 -0.06
N ARG A 150 -6.20 -1.24 0.39
CA ARG A 150 -6.12 -0.85 1.82
C ARG A 150 -7.49 -0.48 2.42
N ARG A 151 -8.42 0.08 1.62
CA ARG A 151 -9.82 0.32 2.05
C ARG A 151 -10.62 -0.97 2.14
N VAL A 152 -10.31 -2.01 1.36
CA VAL A 152 -10.92 -3.34 1.51
C VAL A 152 -10.35 -4.00 2.76
N GLU A 153 -9.03 -4.14 2.87
CA GLU A 153 -8.30 -4.68 4.03
C GLU A 153 -8.80 -4.05 5.34
N GLY A 154 -8.82 -2.72 5.42
CA GLY A 154 -9.28 -2.00 6.60
C GLY A 154 -10.74 -2.29 6.99
N ARG A 155 -11.63 -2.57 6.02
CA ARG A 155 -13.01 -3.00 6.31
C ARG A 155 -13.08 -4.45 6.77
N VAL A 156 -12.21 -5.33 6.27
CA VAL A 156 -12.12 -6.73 6.75
C VAL A 156 -11.59 -6.75 8.18
N LEU A 157 -10.47 -6.08 8.45
CA LEU A 157 -9.90 -5.94 9.80
C LEU A 157 -10.92 -5.34 10.79
N ALA A 158 -11.68 -4.31 10.38
CA ALA A 158 -12.72 -3.72 11.23
C ALA A 158 -13.95 -4.64 11.44
N ARG A 159 -14.15 -5.69 10.64
CA ARG A 159 -15.13 -6.75 10.92
C ARG A 159 -14.55 -7.78 11.90
N VAL A 160 -13.31 -8.23 11.68
CA VAL A 160 -12.60 -9.16 12.57
C VAL A 160 -12.48 -8.59 13.99
N GLN A 161 -12.11 -7.31 14.11
CA GLN A 161 -12.07 -6.59 15.38
C GLN A 161 -13.40 -6.64 16.13
N ARG A 162 -14.50 -6.23 15.49
CA ARG A 162 -15.82 -6.18 16.14
C ARG A 162 -16.31 -7.57 16.54
N ALA A 163 -16.04 -8.60 15.73
CA ALA A 163 -16.34 -9.98 16.11
C ALA A 163 -15.54 -10.41 17.36
N LEU A 164 -14.23 -10.13 17.38
CA LEU A 164 -13.34 -10.45 18.50
C LEU A 164 -13.68 -9.73 19.82
N GLU A 165 -14.17 -8.50 19.73
CA GLU A 165 -14.59 -7.70 20.91
C GLU A 165 -15.92 -8.21 21.50
N GLN A 166 -16.78 -8.80 20.67
CA GLN A 166 -18.07 -9.37 21.06
C GLN A 166 -17.96 -10.83 21.54
N GLN A 167 -16.97 -11.58 21.06
CA GLN A 167 -16.85 -13.02 21.31
C GLN A 167 -16.28 -13.34 22.71
N LYS A 168 -16.97 -14.24 23.43
CA LYS A 168 -16.52 -14.82 24.70
C LYS A 168 -16.72 -16.35 24.62
N PRO A 169 -15.68 -17.18 24.79
CA PRO A 169 -14.27 -16.84 25.01
C PRO A 169 -13.62 -16.18 23.79
N PHE A 170 -12.44 -15.58 23.99
CA PHE A 170 -11.66 -14.97 22.91
C PHE A 170 -11.05 -16.07 22.02
N SER A 171 -11.47 -16.13 20.77
CA SER A 171 -10.95 -17.07 19.76
C SER A 171 -10.79 -16.34 18.41
N PRO A 172 -9.61 -15.79 18.09
CA PRO A 172 -9.41 -15.08 16.84
C PRO A 172 -9.51 -16.04 15.65
N PRO A 173 -10.10 -15.59 14.52
CA PRO A 173 -10.05 -16.36 13.29
C PRO A 173 -8.59 -16.54 12.83
N PRO A 174 -8.31 -17.55 11.97
CA PRO A 174 -6.98 -17.75 11.43
C PRO A 174 -6.49 -16.48 10.70
N MET A 175 -5.31 -16.02 11.11
CA MET A 175 -4.65 -14.82 10.59
C MET A 175 -3.15 -15.06 10.50
N CYS A 176 -2.56 -14.60 9.40
CA CYS A 176 -1.13 -14.52 9.20
C CYS A 176 -0.51 -13.43 10.09
N PHE A 177 0.82 -13.45 10.23
CA PHE A 177 1.56 -12.51 11.08
C PHE A 177 1.26 -11.05 10.74
N ILE A 178 1.27 -10.67 9.44
CA ILE A 178 1.09 -9.28 9.01
C ILE A 178 -0.31 -8.75 9.37
N HIS A 179 -1.38 -9.48 9.07
CA HIS A 179 -2.73 -9.04 9.40
C HIS A 179 -3.00 -9.04 10.92
N LEU A 180 -2.37 -9.95 11.66
CA LEU A 180 -2.41 -9.93 13.13
C LEU A 180 -1.69 -8.69 13.71
N GLN A 181 -0.57 -8.28 13.12
CA GLN A 181 0.13 -7.04 13.48
C GLN A 181 -0.71 -5.79 13.13
N SER A 182 -1.35 -5.75 11.95
CA SER A 182 -2.28 -4.69 11.54
C SER A 182 -3.51 -4.59 12.45
N LEU A 183 -4.03 -5.73 12.94
CA LEU A 183 -5.12 -5.79 13.91
C LEU A 183 -4.70 -5.26 15.29
N MET A 184 -3.48 -5.56 15.74
CA MET A 184 -2.96 -5.10 17.03
C MET A 184 -2.89 -3.58 17.18
N GLN A 185 -2.84 -2.83 16.08
CA GLN A 185 -2.86 -1.36 16.07
C GLN A 185 -4.26 -0.78 16.27
N ARG A 186 -5.32 -1.62 16.34
CA ARG A 186 -6.73 -1.18 16.29
C ARG A 186 -7.60 -1.68 17.46
N ILE A 187 -7.25 -2.84 18.03
CA ILE A 187 -8.03 -3.51 19.09
C ILE A 187 -7.94 -2.81 20.46
N GLU A 188 -8.98 -2.99 21.27
CA GLU A 188 -9.00 -2.50 22.66
C GLU A 188 -7.78 -2.96 23.50
N PRO A 189 -7.33 -2.13 24.47
CA PRO A 189 -6.23 -2.47 25.38
C PRO A 189 -6.38 -3.82 26.12
N ARG A 190 -7.62 -4.24 26.38
CA ARG A 190 -7.96 -5.51 27.04
C ARG A 190 -7.58 -6.74 26.22
N LEU A 191 -7.55 -6.63 24.89
CA LEU A 191 -7.22 -7.73 23.98
C LEU A 191 -5.73 -7.74 23.60
N LEU A 192 -5.03 -6.60 23.69
CA LEU A 192 -3.60 -6.47 23.34
C LEU A 192 -2.72 -7.58 23.95
N GLY A 193 -2.88 -7.91 25.23
CA GLY A 193 -2.07 -8.94 25.89
C GLY A 193 -2.28 -10.37 25.35
N ARG A 194 -3.47 -10.68 24.80
CA ARG A 194 -3.74 -11.96 24.14
C ARG A 194 -3.17 -11.95 22.72
N THR A 195 -3.41 -10.88 21.97
CA THR A 195 -2.94 -10.74 20.59
C THR A 195 -1.40 -10.66 20.49
N LYS A 196 -0.72 -10.00 21.46
CA LYS A 196 0.75 -10.03 21.58
C LYS A 196 1.31 -11.45 21.74
N ARG A 197 0.63 -12.32 22.50
CA ARG A 197 1.05 -13.73 22.66
C ARG A 197 0.86 -14.52 21.39
N LEU A 198 -0.25 -14.29 20.67
CA LEU A 198 -0.48 -14.90 19.36
C LEU A 198 0.53 -14.44 18.31
N LEU A 199 0.90 -13.16 18.30
CA LEU A 199 1.90 -12.64 17.36
C LEU A 199 3.28 -13.29 17.59
N ARG A 200 3.68 -13.48 18.87
CA ARG A 200 4.90 -14.22 19.23
C ARG A 200 4.83 -15.71 18.90
N ALA A 201 3.67 -16.35 19.12
CA ALA A 201 3.47 -17.75 18.72
C ALA A 201 3.56 -17.91 17.20
N ARG A 202 3.01 -16.96 16.42
CA ARG A 202 3.13 -16.94 14.95
C ARG A 202 4.56 -16.70 14.48
N SER A 203 5.33 -15.77 15.08
CA SER A 203 6.75 -15.61 14.70
C SER A 203 7.59 -16.86 14.99
N LEU A 204 7.36 -17.54 16.12
CA LEU A 204 8.02 -18.80 16.43
C LEU A 204 7.63 -19.92 15.45
N ALA A 205 6.35 -20.00 15.07
CA ALA A 205 5.89 -20.96 14.06
C ALA A 205 6.50 -20.69 12.67
N VAL A 206 6.70 -19.42 12.29
CA VAL A 206 7.39 -19.05 11.03
C VAL A 206 8.85 -19.49 11.05
N LEU A 207 9.58 -19.24 12.13
CA LEU A 207 11.00 -19.67 12.23
C LEU A 207 11.10 -21.20 12.16
N HIS A 208 10.29 -21.90 12.96
CA HIS A 208 10.23 -23.36 12.95
C HIS A 208 9.86 -23.94 11.57
N ALA A 209 9.01 -23.26 10.79
CA ALA A 209 8.63 -23.70 9.44
C ALA A 209 9.82 -23.76 8.47
N ILE A 210 10.88 -22.98 8.71
CA ILE A 210 12.09 -22.95 7.87
C ILE A 210 13.18 -23.88 8.44
N ASP A 211 13.28 -23.99 9.77
CA ASP A 211 14.15 -24.93 10.47
C ASP A 211 13.74 -26.42 10.32
N LEU A 212 12.64 -26.73 9.62
CA LEU A 212 12.03 -28.07 9.59
C LEU A 212 12.95 -29.11 8.90
N PRO A 213 13.52 -30.08 9.66
CA PRO A 213 14.46 -31.03 9.08
C PRO A 213 13.74 -32.03 8.18
N HIS A 214 14.41 -32.42 7.08
CA HIS A 214 13.94 -33.42 6.11
C HIS A 214 12.74 -33.02 5.22
N VAL A 215 12.31 -31.76 5.23
CA VAL A 215 11.32 -31.22 4.28
C VAL A 215 12.04 -30.48 3.14
N CYS A 216 11.43 -30.39 1.96
CA CYS A 216 12.00 -29.62 0.85
C CYS A 216 12.08 -28.14 1.21
N HIS A 217 13.16 -27.47 0.81
CA HIS A 217 13.36 -26.04 1.07
C HIS A 217 12.18 -25.18 0.56
N ASP A 218 11.67 -25.48 -0.63
CA ASP A 218 10.55 -24.76 -1.23
C ASP A 218 9.23 -24.97 -0.46
N ASP A 219 9.03 -26.14 0.13
CA ASP A 219 7.84 -26.45 0.96
C ASP A 219 7.92 -25.72 2.31
N CYS A 220 9.08 -25.75 2.97
CA CYS A 220 9.37 -24.99 4.19
C CYS A 220 9.11 -23.49 3.98
N MET A 221 9.62 -22.95 2.87
CA MET A 221 9.47 -21.54 2.52
C MET A 221 8.03 -21.17 2.16
N THR A 222 7.32 -22.04 1.44
CA THR A 222 5.88 -21.89 1.17
C THR A 222 5.08 -21.86 2.49
N GLN A 223 5.36 -22.78 3.41
CA GLN A 223 4.70 -22.81 4.73
C GLN A 223 5.00 -21.55 5.57
N ALA A 224 6.26 -21.11 5.61
CA ALA A 224 6.67 -19.88 6.30
C ALA A 224 5.98 -18.64 5.71
N CYS A 225 5.90 -18.55 4.38
CA CYS A 225 5.23 -17.45 3.68
C CYS A 225 3.72 -17.44 3.91
N HIS A 226 3.05 -18.60 3.95
CA HIS A 226 1.63 -18.68 4.34
C HIS A 226 1.40 -18.25 5.81
N LEU A 227 2.35 -18.51 6.72
CA LEU A 227 2.25 -18.02 8.10
C LEU A 227 2.54 -16.51 8.23
N LEU A 228 3.39 -15.95 7.35
CA LEU A 228 3.73 -14.53 7.30
C LEU A 228 2.65 -13.67 6.63
N CYS A 229 2.44 -13.89 5.33
CA CYS A 229 1.53 -13.13 4.46
C CYS A 229 1.27 -13.89 3.14
N PRO A 230 0.28 -14.81 3.09
CA PRO A 230 -0.04 -15.57 1.88
C PRO A 230 -0.23 -14.68 0.65
N PHE A 231 -1.13 -13.70 0.78
CA PHE A 231 -1.58 -12.82 -0.30
C PHE A 231 -0.43 -12.12 -1.07
N GLU A 232 0.57 -11.58 -0.37
CA GLU A 232 1.69 -10.86 -1.02
C GLU A 232 2.79 -11.80 -1.56
N PHE A 233 2.81 -13.06 -1.12
CA PHE A 233 3.74 -14.05 -1.65
C PHE A 233 3.24 -14.57 -3.00
N ASP A 234 2.03 -15.13 -3.02
CA ASP A 234 1.39 -15.75 -4.18
C ASP A 234 1.15 -14.72 -5.30
N SER A 235 0.62 -13.54 -4.96
CA SER A 235 0.38 -12.43 -5.89
C SER A 235 1.65 -11.80 -6.48
N GLY A 236 2.82 -12.16 -5.97
CA GLY A 236 4.12 -11.55 -6.32
C GLY A 236 5.10 -12.47 -7.05
N GLY A 237 4.75 -13.74 -7.30
CA GLY A 237 5.62 -14.67 -8.03
C GLY A 237 5.70 -14.42 -9.54
N ASN A 238 4.59 -13.98 -10.15
CA ASN A 238 4.40 -13.96 -11.61
C ASN A 238 3.99 -12.61 -12.21
N VAL A 239 4.18 -11.48 -11.50
CA VAL A 239 4.16 -10.19 -12.19
C VAL A 239 5.54 -10.00 -12.80
N PRO A 240 5.75 -10.16 -14.12
CA PRO A 240 7.01 -9.76 -14.72
C PRO A 240 7.27 -8.31 -14.34
N ALA A 241 8.53 -7.96 -14.12
CA ALA A 241 8.91 -6.57 -13.93
C ALA A 241 8.65 -5.83 -15.25
N ALA A 242 7.40 -5.40 -15.45
CA ALA A 242 6.97 -4.71 -16.66
C ALA A 242 7.91 -3.52 -16.82
N HIS A 243 8.54 -3.44 -17.99
CA HIS A 243 9.51 -2.41 -18.28
C HIS A 243 8.83 -1.07 -18.05
N CYS A 244 9.27 -0.38 -17.00
CA CYS A 244 8.84 0.97 -16.73
C CYS A 244 9.97 1.83 -17.29
N ASP A 245 9.76 2.37 -18.48
CA ASP A 245 10.76 3.12 -19.26
C ASP A 245 11.21 4.43 -18.57
N CYS A 246 10.81 4.64 -17.32
CA CYS A 246 11.27 5.72 -16.48
C CYS A 246 12.65 5.38 -15.90
N PRO A 247 13.72 6.14 -16.24
CA PRO A 247 15.08 5.84 -15.77
C PRO A 247 15.18 5.88 -14.24
N ILE A 248 14.36 6.71 -13.57
CA ILE A 248 14.33 6.79 -12.10
C ILE A 248 13.72 5.52 -11.48
N CYS A 249 12.71 4.90 -12.12
CA CYS A 249 12.21 3.58 -11.71
C CYS A 249 13.29 2.50 -11.87
N GLU A 250 14.07 2.56 -12.96
CA GLU A 250 15.17 1.63 -13.21
C GLU A 250 16.30 1.78 -12.16
N ASP A 251 16.77 3.00 -11.90
CA ASP A 251 17.76 3.30 -10.85
C ASP A 251 17.32 2.77 -9.47
N VAL A 252 16.04 2.93 -9.13
CA VAL A 252 15.44 2.39 -7.89
C VAL A 252 15.45 0.85 -7.89
N ALA A 253 15.15 0.21 -9.02
CA ALA A 253 15.21 -1.25 -9.15
C ALA A 253 16.66 -1.78 -9.10
N ILE A 254 17.63 -1.08 -9.69
CA ILE A 254 19.06 -1.36 -9.56
C ILE A 254 19.50 -1.24 -8.09
N ALA A 255 19.10 -0.18 -7.40
CA ALA A 255 19.40 0.02 -5.98
C ALA A 255 18.80 -1.07 -5.09
N GLN A 256 17.57 -1.51 -5.37
CA GLN A 256 16.97 -2.67 -4.69
C GLN A 256 17.82 -3.94 -4.87
N ARG A 257 18.25 -4.25 -6.10
CA ARG A 257 19.11 -5.42 -6.38
C ARG A 257 20.47 -5.32 -5.67
N ARG A 258 21.09 -4.14 -5.65
CA ARG A 258 22.36 -3.88 -4.95
C ARG A 258 22.20 -4.04 -3.43
N TRP A 259 21.16 -3.46 -2.84
CA TRP A 259 20.86 -3.63 -1.42
C TRP A 259 20.67 -5.10 -1.04
N LEU A 260 19.98 -5.88 -1.88
CA LEU A 260 19.76 -7.30 -1.60
C LEU A 260 21.08 -8.10 -1.61
N GLY A 261 22.01 -7.79 -2.53
CA GLY A 261 23.38 -8.30 -2.48
C GLY A 261 24.12 -7.88 -1.21
N THR A 262 24.02 -6.61 -0.81
CA THR A 262 24.60 -6.13 0.47
C THR A 262 23.99 -6.83 1.69
N ALA A 263 22.71 -7.20 1.67
CA ALA A 263 22.08 -7.96 2.75
C ALA A 263 22.63 -9.40 2.84
N VAL A 264 22.85 -10.06 1.69
CA VAL A 264 23.53 -11.35 1.61
C VAL A 264 24.95 -11.27 2.19
N ASP A 265 25.74 -10.27 1.74
CA ASP A 265 27.12 -10.11 2.20
C ASP A 265 27.20 -9.73 3.69
N ASN A 266 26.25 -8.93 4.21
CA ASN A 266 26.14 -8.58 5.62
C ASN A 266 26.00 -9.82 6.51
N VAL A 267 25.17 -10.78 6.10
CA VAL A 267 24.96 -12.05 6.82
C VAL A 267 26.20 -12.94 6.74
N ARG A 268 26.78 -13.11 5.55
CA ARG A 268 28.01 -13.91 5.34
C ARG A 268 29.19 -13.38 6.15
N LEU A 269 29.32 -12.06 6.24
CA LEU A 269 30.36 -11.37 7.03
C LEU A 269 29.99 -11.21 8.52
N ARG A 270 28.88 -11.82 8.97
CA ARG A 270 28.35 -11.79 10.35
C ARG A 270 28.28 -10.38 10.94
N GLN A 271 27.93 -9.41 10.10
CA GLN A 271 27.82 -8.02 10.49
C GLN A 271 26.51 -7.76 11.26
N PRO A 272 26.42 -6.67 12.05
CA PRO A 272 25.18 -6.31 12.73
C PRO A 272 24.02 -6.11 11.75
N GLY A 273 22.92 -6.82 12.01
CA GLY A 273 21.77 -6.87 11.10
C GLY A 273 21.10 -5.52 10.84
N TRP A 274 21.18 -4.58 11.78
CA TRP A 274 20.61 -3.23 11.62
C TRP A 274 21.23 -2.43 10.45
N ILE A 275 22.38 -2.84 9.94
CA ILE A 275 23.07 -2.18 8.82
C ILE A 275 22.36 -2.44 7.47
N ALA A 276 21.84 -3.66 7.26
CA ALA A 276 21.36 -4.08 5.93
C ALA A 276 20.04 -4.88 5.93
N LEU A 277 19.69 -5.56 7.03
CA LEU A 277 18.54 -6.46 7.06
C LEU A 277 17.21 -5.70 7.19
N PRO A 278 16.10 -6.23 6.63
CA PRO A 278 14.85 -5.50 6.50
C PRO A 278 14.08 -5.37 7.82
N THR A 279 13.60 -4.16 8.12
CA THR A 279 12.62 -3.88 9.17
C THR A 279 11.17 -3.78 8.68
N CYS A 280 10.93 -3.83 7.36
CA CYS A 280 9.59 -3.82 6.78
C CYS A 280 9.27 -5.12 6.00
N HIS A 281 7.99 -5.47 5.94
CA HIS A 281 7.55 -6.76 5.39
C HIS A 281 7.77 -6.88 3.88
N ARG A 282 7.65 -5.80 3.12
CA ARG A 282 7.95 -5.75 1.68
C ARG A 282 9.37 -6.22 1.39
N HIS A 283 10.36 -5.71 2.13
CA HIS A 283 11.76 -6.05 1.92
C HIS A 283 12.13 -7.40 2.56
N LEU A 284 11.45 -7.80 3.64
CA LEU A 284 11.50 -9.18 4.14
C LEU A 284 11.13 -10.17 3.03
N LEU A 285 9.99 -9.97 2.34
CA LEU A 285 9.55 -10.85 1.25
C LEU A 285 10.51 -10.85 0.05
N GLN A 286 11.40 -9.87 -0.08
CA GLN A 286 12.46 -9.86 -1.10
C GLN A 286 13.65 -10.74 -0.67
N CYS A 287 14.05 -10.68 0.61
CA CYS A 287 15.01 -11.62 1.19
C CYS A 287 14.50 -13.07 1.17
N MET A 288 13.22 -13.28 1.54
CA MET A 288 12.57 -14.61 1.54
C MET A 288 12.53 -15.26 0.14
N ARG A 289 12.56 -14.48 -0.94
CA ARG A 289 12.61 -14.99 -2.31
C ARG A 289 14.02 -15.32 -2.81
N GLN A 290 15.07 -15.11 -2.02
CA GLN A 290 16.43 -15.53 -2.38
C GLN A 290 16.67 -16.98 -1.93
N PRO A 291 17.36 -17.82 -2.71
CA PRO A 291 17.75 -19.18 -2.32
C PRO A 291 19.00 -19.16 -1.41
N ASP A 292 18.95 -18.37 -0.32
CA ASP A 292 20.02 -18.23 0.67
C ASP A 292 19.39 -18.34 2.07
N LEU A 293 19.54 -19.51 2.70
CA LEU A 293 18.89 -19.87 3.97
C LEU A 293 19.33 -18.96 5.12
N ASP A 294 20.64 -18.65 5.19
CA ASP A 294 21.19 -17.75 6.21
C ASP A 294 20.56 -16.35 6.09
N LEU A 295 20.39 -15.83 4.87
CA LEU A 295 19.68 -14.57 4.64
C LEU A 295 18.22 -14.61 5.12
N GLN A 296 17.49 -15.68 4.80
CA GLN A 296 16.08 -15.83 5.18
C GLN A 296 15.91 -15.81 6.70
N HIS A 297 16.71 -16.62 7.41
CA HIS A 297 16.70 -16.67 8.88
C HIS A 297 17.09 -15.33 9.50
N ALA A 298 18.16 -14.70 9.03
CA ALA A 298 18.62 -13.43 9.56
C ALA A 298 17.60 -12.30 9.31
N ALA A 299 17.00 -12.25 8.11
CA ALA A 299 15.98 -11.27 7.76
C ALA A 299 14.70 -11.43 8.61
N LEU A 300 14.28 -12.67 8.89
CA LEU A 300 13.14 -12.94 9.75
C LEU A 300 13.40 -12.60 11.21
N ALA A 301 14.54 -13.03 11.75
CA ALA A 301 14.94 -12.72 13.12
C ALA A 301 14.95 -11.20 13.33
N ARG A 302 15.55 -10.45 12.39
CA ARG A 302 15.59 -8.98 12.43
C ARG A 302 14.20 -8.35 12.27
N TYR A 303 13.39 -8.83 11.33
CA TYR A 303 12.04 -8.31 11.15
C TYR A 303 11.19 -8.52 12.41
N PHE A 304 11.26 -9.70 13.03
CA PHE A 304 10.51 -10.00 14.26
C PHE A 304 11.02 -9.23 15.48
N GLU A 305 12.33 -8.97 15.59
CA GLU A 305 12.90 -8.09 16.62
C GLU A 305 12.24 -6.70 16.61
N VAL A 306 12.03 -6.11 15.43
CA VAL A 306 11.40 -4.78 15.27
C VAL A 306 9.87 -4.86 15.29
N ALA A 307 9.27 -5.95 14.77
CA ALA A 307 7.82 -6.09 14.61
C ALA A 307 7.08 -6.46 15.91
N LEU A 308 7.75 -7.11 16.87
CA LEU A 308 7.15 -7.60 18.11
C LEU A 308 7.22 -6.54 19.23
N PRO A 309 6.09 -6.12 19.82
CA PRO A 309 6.11 -5.10 20.87
C PRO A 309 6.60 -5.65 22.22
N GLY A 310 7.81 -5.27 22.61
CA GLY A 310 8.32 -5.39 23.99
C GLY A 310 9.85 -5.43 24.07
N ARG A 311 10.42 -4.33 24.61
CA ARG A 311 11.86 -4.00 24.72
C ARG A 311 12.65 -4.11 23.40
N PRO A 312 13.13 -2.98 22.84
CA PRO A 312 14.33 -3.01 22.02
C PRO A 312 15.47 -3.65 22.81
N VAL A 313 16.45 -4.21 22.10
CA VAL A 313 17.76 -4.50 22.69
C VAL A 313 18.29 -3.20 23.26
N ALA A 314 18.31 -3.09 24.59
CA ALA A 314 18.99 -1.99 25.25
C ALA A 314 20.46 -2.05 24.83
N ALA A 315 21.00 -0.95 24.30
CA ALA A 315 22.41 -0.86 23.97
C ALA A 315 23.25 -1.36 25.17
N PRO A 316 24.30 -2.19 24.99
CA PRO A 316 24.93 -2.95 26.09
C PRO A 316 25.66 -2.15 27.18
N SER A 317 25.40 -0.85 27.33
CA SER A 317 26.24 0.10 28.06
C SER A 317 25.49 1.18 28.86
N ALA A 318 24.17 1.10 29.01
CA ALA A 318 23.40 2.05 29.84
C ALA A 318 23.35 1.61 31.34
N PRO A 319 23.98 2.33 32.29
CA PRO A 319 23.98 1.97 33.70
C PRO A 319 22.63 2.24 34.39
N PRO A 320 22.26 1.49 35.45
CA PRO A 320 20.95 1.59 36.10
C PRO A 320 20.82 2.86 36.97
N SER A 321 19.78 3.66 36.73
CA SER A 321 19.50 4.85 37.53
C SER A 321 18.78 4.53 38.84
N LEU A 322 19.29 5.08 39.95
CA LEU A 322 18.79 4.83 41.31
C LEU A 322 17.60 5.75 41.67
N LYS A 323 16.59 5.17 42.31
CA LYS A 323 15.37 5.88 42.76
C LYS A 323 15.58 6.53 44.14
N ARG A 324 15.25 7.82 44.29
CA ARG A 324 14.98 8.47 45.60
C ARG A 324 13.67 9.27 45.55
N ARG A 325 12.89 9.25 46.64
CA ARG A 325 11.56 9.90 46.75
C ARG A 325 11.31 10.39 48.18
N ARG A 326 10.43 11.40 48.32
CA ARG A 326 9.98 12.15 49.54
C ARG A 326 10.80 13.42 49.83
N ARG A 327 10.20 14.54 50.29
CA ARG A 327 8.77 14.96 50.45
C ARG A 327 8.72 16.51 50.44
N LYS A 328 7.60 17.12 50.04
CA LYS A 328 7.35 18.59 50.10
C LYS A 328 6.44 18.96 51.29
N PRO A 329 6.64 20.13 51.92
CA PRO A 329 5.58 20.99 52.44
C PRO A 329 5.23 22.11 51.42
N ALA A 330 4.05 22.72 51.55
CA ALA A 330 3.48 23.62 50.54
C ALA A 330 3.80 25.11 50.79
N ARG A 331 3.98 25.87 49.71
CA ARG A 331 3.75 27.32 49.65
C ARG A 331 2.79 27.60 48.50
N TRP A 332 1.87 28.54 48.70
CA TRP A 332 0.98 29.02 47.65
C TRP A 332 1.78 29.94 46.73
N PHE A 333 1.61 29.76 45.41
CA PHE A 333 2.45 30.27 44.32
C PHE A 333 3.87 29.66 44.21
N ASP A 334 4.05 28.82 43.19
CA ASP A 334 5.33 28.33 42.63
C ASP A 334 5.12 28.28 41.09
N PRO A 335 5.92 28.99 40.24
CA PRO A 335 5.70 29.06 38.79
C PRO A 335 5.83 27.74 38.02
N ARG A 336 6.04 26.62 38.72
CA ARG A 336 6.36 25.29 38.16
C ARG A 336 5.13 24.37 38.04
N HIS A 337 3.94 24.95 37.88
CA HIS A 337 2.69 24.19 37.77
C HIS A 337 2.24 23.89 36.32
N ASP A 338 2.68 24.66 35.31
CA ASP A 338 2.37 24.37 33.90
C ASP A 338 3.14 23.15 33.35
N THR A 339 4.40 22.97 33.74
CA THR A 339 5.24 21.87 33.22
C THR A 339 4.86 20.49 33.76
N ARG A 340 3.89 20.40 34.68
CA ARG A 340 3.48 19.14 35.30
C ARG A 340 2.34 18.42 34.57
N HIS A 341 1.49 19.15 33.85
CA HIS A 341 0.52 18.53 32.95
C HIS A 341 1.15 18.02 31.64
N GLN A 342 2.34 18.49 31.28
CA GLN A 342 3.11 17.91 30.19
C GLN A 342 3.69 16.53 30.56
N HIS A 343 4.32 16.38 31.73
CA HIS A 343 5.02 15.12 32.05
C HIS A 343 4.13 13.90 32.37
N ASP A 344 2.92 14.08 32.91
CA ASP A 344 1.99 12.94 33.07
C ASP A 344 1.28 12.57 31.75
N ALA A 345 1.24 13.48 30.76
CA ALA A 345 0.91 13.14 29.37
C ALA A 345 2.07 12.42 28.65
N SER A 346 3.32 12.67 29.06
CA SER A 346 4.54 12.01 28.51
C SER A 346 4.80 10.59 29.05
N GLN A 347 3.91 10.00 29.87
CA GLN A 347 3.96 8.56 30.19
C GLN A 347 3.02 7.72 29.31
N GLY A 348 2.34 8.33 28.34
CA GLY A 348 2.03 7.63 27.11
C GLY A 348 3.34 7.26 26.44
N SER A 349 3.60 5.95 26.30
CA SER A 349 4.75 5.34 25.62
C SER A 349 5.39 6.30 24.60
N GLU A 350 6.63 6.75 24.85
CA GLU A 350 7.43 7.34 23.77
C GLU A 350 7.42 6.34 22.62
N GLU A 351 6.72 6.67 21.54
CA GLU A 351 6.77 5.90 20.30
C GLU A 351 8.15 6.16 19.72
N GLN A 352 9.13 5.37 20.19
CA GLN A 352 10.47 5.37 19.65
C GLN A 352 10.36 5.29 18.12
N PRO A 353 11.00 6.21 17.37
CA PRO A 353 10.91 6.22 15.93
C PRO A 353 11.20 4.83 15.40
N ARG A 354 10.24 4.24 14.69
CA ARG A 354 10.42 2.90 14.12
C ARG A 354 11.65 2.94 13.22
N GLU A 355 12.59 2.04 13.47
CA GLU A 355 13.85 1.98 12.75
C GLU A 355 13.59 1.89 11.24
N SER A 356 14.22 2.79 10.46
CA SER A 356 14.05 2.82 9.02
C SER A 356 14.51 1.49 8.41
N CYS A 357 13.89 1.12 7.29
CA CYS A 357 14.23 -0.12 6.61
C CYS A 357 15.39 0.17 5.65
N PRO A 358 16.57 -0.48 5.78
CA PRO A 358 17.71 -0.21 4.90
C PRO A 358 17.39 -0.38 3.40
N GLY A 359 16.49 -1.31 3.07
CA GLY A 359 15.99 -1.50 1.70
C GLY A 359 15.07 -0.39 1.20
N CYS A 360 14.30 0.28 2.08
CA CYS A 360 13.56 1.50 1.74
C CYS A 360 14.52 2.67 1.53
N ASP A 361 15.48 2.83 2.45
CA ASP A 361 16.43 3.95 2.43
C ASP A 361 17.31 3.89 1.18
N ALA A 362 17.80 2.70 0.80
CA ALA A 362 18.55 2.48 -0.44
C ALA A 362 17.75 2.87 -1.69
N GLN A 363 16.45 2.54 -1.74
CA GLN A 363 15.56 2.92 -2.84
C GLN A 363 15.30 4.43 -2.87
N GLU A 364 15.04 5.05 -1.72
CA GLU A 364 14.81 6.49 -1.60
C GLU A 364 16.06 7.30 -1.98
N ILE A 365 17.24 6.90 -1.52
CA ILE A 365 18.51 7.55 -1.89
C ILE A 365 18.73 7.46 -3.41
N ALA A 366 18.41 6.33 -4.03
CA ALA A 366 18.52 6.17 -5.48
C ALA A 366 17.50 7.01 -6.25
N ALA A 367 16.25 7.08 -5.79
CA ALA A 367 15.22 7.96 -6.36
C ALA A 367 15.67 9.42 -6.29
N ARG A 368 16.03 9.93 -5.10
CA ARG A 368 16.49 11.31 -4.90
C ARG A 368 17.71 11.67 -5.74
N LYS A 369 18.72 10.80 -5.82
CA LYS A 369 19.90 11.00 -6.69
C LYS A 369 19.53 11.11 -8.16
N SER A 370 18.54 10.34 -8.61
CA SER A 370 18.15 10.27 -10.02
C SER A 370 17.20 11.40 -10.41
N VAL A 371 16.34 11.83 -9.49
CA VAL A 371 15.58 13.08 -9.57
C VAL A 371 16.52 14.30 -9.63
N ALA A 372 17.58 14.34 -8.80
CA ALA A 372 18.58 15.41 -8.86
C ALA A 372 19.33 15.44 -10.21
N ARG A 373 19.64 14.28 -10.81
CA ARG A 373 20.18 14.18 -12.18
C ARG A 373 19.20 14.72 -13.22
N LEU A 374 17.91 14.35 -13.14
CA LEU A 374 16.85 14.87 -14.01
C LEU A 374 16.75 16.40 -13.93
N ILE A 375 16.70 16.97 -12.73
CA ILE A 375 16.69 18.43 -12.49
C ILE A 375 17.92 19.10 -13.11
N SER A 376 19.12 18.51 -12.95
CA SER A 376 20.35 19.03 -13.55
C SER A 376 20.33 18.99 -15.08
N ASN A 377 19.82 17.91 -15.68
CA ASN A 377 19.68 17.78 -17.13
C ASN A 377 18.66 18.80 -17.69
N VAL A 378 17.52 18.98 -17.02
CA VAL A 378 16.50 19.99 -17.38
C VAL A 378 17.04 21.43 -17.24
N SER A 379 17.89 21.69 -16.25
CA SER A 379 18.57 22.98 -16.12
C SER A 379 19.53 23.23 -17.29
N ARG A 380 20.34 22.22 -17.65
CA ARG A 380 21.40 22.28 -18.68
C ARG A 380 20.91 22.20 -20.13
N ALA A 381 19.70 21.70 -20.39
CA ALA A 381 19.17 21.64 -21.75
C ALA A 381 19.16 23.02 -22.41
N GLU A 382 19.72 23.15 -23.61
CA GLU A 382 19.86 24.46 -24.28
C GLU A 382 18.58 24.85 -25.03
N ASP A 383 17.90 23.88 -25.62
CA ASP A 383 16.66 24.04 -26.41
C ASP A 383 15.52 23.13 -25.90
N ASP A 384 14.36 23.18 -26.58
CA ASP A 384 13.19 22.37 -26.24
C ASP A 384 13.36 20.88 -26.64
N ASP A 385 14.24 20.54 -27.58
CA ASP A 385 14.54 19.16 -28.00
C ASP A 385 15.43 18.43 -26.99
N ALA A 386 16.45 19.11 -26.47
CA ALA A 386 17.28 18.65 -25.36
C ALA A 386 16.44 18.54 -24.08
N LEU A 387 15.48 19.44 -23.87
CA LEU A 387 14.51 19.33 -22.78
C LEU A 387 13.62 18.10 -22.95
N ALA A 388 13.12 17.84 -24.17
CA ALA A 388 12.29 16.66 -24.46
C ALA A 388 13.06 15.35 -24.20
N ARG A 389 14.31 15.24 -24.67
CA ARG A 389 15.20 14.10 -24.38
C ARG A 389 15.51 13.95 -22.89
N ALA A 390 15.71 15.06 -22.17
CA ALA A 390 16.02 15.02 -20.74
C ALA A 390 14.88 14.46 -19.87
N VAL A 391 13.63 14.56 -20.32
CA VAL A 391 12.44 14.08 -19.60
C VAL A 391 11.80 12.82 -20.20
N GLU A 392 12.41 12.26 -21.23
CA GLU A 392 11.88 11.11 -21.96
C GLU A 392 11.72 9.88 -21.04
N GLY A 393 10.62 9.14 -21.21
CA GLY A 393 10.26 7.99 -20.37
C GLY A 393 9.88 8.30 -18.90
N VAL A 394 10.14 9.51 -18.40
CA VAL A 394 9.90 9.85 -16.97
C VAL A 394 8.42 9.73 -16.62
N CYS A 395 8.10 8.90 -15.62
CA CYS A 395 6.72 8.69 -15.19
C CYS A 395 6.19 9.91 -14.41
N LEU A 396 4.88 10.13 -14.46
CA LEU A 396 4.21 11.29 -13.85
C LEU A 396 4.51 11.45 -12.35
N LYS A 397 4.75 10.35 -11.62
CA LYS A 397 5.14 10.38 -10.20
C LYS A 397 6.52 10.99 -9.97
N HIS A 398 7.51 10.63 -10.80
CA HIS A 398 8.85 11.18 -10.69
C HIS A 398 8.96 12.59 -11.31
N PHE A 399 8.08 12.95 -12.26
CA PHE A 399 7.85 14.35 -12.64
C PHE A 399 7.40 15.19 -11.44
N ALA A 400 6.41 14.71 -10.67
CA ALA A 400 5.94 15.41 -9.48
C ALA A 400 7.04 15.55 -8.40
N GLU A 401 7.85 14.50 -8.19
CA GLU A 401 8.98 14.56 -7.26
C GLU A 401 10.09 15.53 -7.75
N ALA A 402 10.38 15.56 -9.05
CA ALA A 402 11.30 16.55 -9.63
C ALA A 402 10.77 17.98 -9.53
N PHE A 403 9.46 18.18 -9.66
CA PHE A 403 8.80 19.47 -9.48
C PHE A 403 8.93 19.97 -8.03
N ILE A 404 8.68 19.11 -7.04
CA ILE A 404 8.84 19.44 -5.61
C ILE A 404 10.29 19.82 -5.26
N TYR A 405 11.28 19.15 -5.84
CA TYR A 405 12.69 19.41 -5.55
C TYR A 405 13.32 20.51 -6.42
N ALA A 406 12.60 21.08 -7.39
CA ALA A 406 13.09 22.18 -8.21
C ALA A 406 13.06 23.52 -7.43
N SER A 407 14.20 23.92 -6.87
CA SER A 407 14.32 25.16 -6.08
C SER A 407 14.35 26.46 -6.90
N GLU A 408 14.49 26.37 -8.22
CA GLU A 408 14.58 27.54 -9.11
C GLU A 408 13.32 27.69 -9.96
N PRO A 409 12.63 28.85 -9.95
CA PRO A 409 11.40 29.07 -10.73
C PRO A 409 11.57 28.83 -12.23
N ARG A 410 12.77 29.08 -12.78
CA ARG A 410 13.07 28.79 -14.19
C ARG A 410 13.06 27.29 -14.48
N ILE A 411 13.63 26.47 -13.61
CA ILE A 411 13.64 25.01 -13.77
C ILE A 411 12.21 24.47 -13.60
N GLU A 412 11.48 24.97 -12.60
CA GLU A 412 10.08 24.62 -12.36
C GLU A 412 9.20 24.92 -13.57
N GLN A 413 9.33 26.10 -14.19
CA GLN A 413 8.61 26.48 -15.40
C GLN A 413 8.95 25.56 -16.59
N ARG A 414 10.21 25.14 -16.74
CA ARG A 414 10.63 24.15 -17.76
C ARG A 414 10.02 22.78 -17.51
N LEU A 415 10.03 22.29 -16.27
CA LEU A 415 9.37 21.04 -15.88
C LEU A 415 7.85 21.10 -16.14
N ARG A 416 7.20 22.23 -15.83
CA ARG A 416 5.77 22.46 -16.07
C ARG A 416 5.44 22.40 -17.57
N ARG A 417 6.23 23.07 -18.42
CA ARG A 417 6.10 23.01 -19.90
C ARG A 417 6.31 21.60 -20.43
N ALA A 418 7.37 20.94 -19.99
CA ALA A 418 7.72 19.57 -20.38
C ALA A 418 6.60 18.57 -20.03
N LEU A 419 6.06 18.67 -18.80
CA LEU A 419 4.93 17.86 -18.35
C LEU A 419 3.67 18.11 -19.19
N GLY A 420 3.32 19.36 -19.49
CA GLY A 420 2.21 19.69 -20.39
C GLY A 420 2.35 19.06 -21.78
N ASN A 421 3.56 19.12 -22.36
CA ASN A 421 3.84 18.49 -23.65
C ASN A 421 3.71 16.95 -23.61
N VAL A 422 4.18 16.29 -22.54
CA VAL A 422 4.01 14.84 -22.34
C VAL A 422 2.52 14.46 -22.25
N LEU A 423 1.73 15.20 -21.46
CA LEU A 423 0.31 14.91 -21.27
C LEU A 423 -0.53 15.09 -22.55
N ARG A 424 -0.16 16.03 -23.42
CA ARG A 424 -0.85 16.28 -24.70
C ARG A 424 -0.51 15.25 -25.77
N ARG A 425 0.77 14.86 -25.93
CA ARG A 425 1.21 13.84 -26.91
C ARG A 425 0.44 12.52 -26.77
N ASP A 426 0.17 12.09 -25.53
CA ASP A 426 -0.61 10.89 -25.24
C ASP A 426 -2.11 11.01 -25.58
N GLY A 427 -2.61 12.23 -25.80
CA GLY A 427 -4.01 12.53 -26.13
C GLY A 427 -4.33 12.44 -27.62
N GLU A 428 -3.34 12.69 -28.49
CA GLU A 428 -3.49 12.89 -29.94
C GLU A 428 -3.37 11.60 -30.77
N THR A 429 -2.72 10.56 -30.23
CA THR A 429 -2.40 9.28 -30.90
C THR A 429 -3.60 8.44 -31.37
N ARG A 430 -4.84 8.89 -31.17
CA ARG A 430 -6.06 8.21 -31.63
C ARG A 430 -6.84 8.96 -32.71
N GLU A 431 -6.57 10.25 -32.95
CA GLU A 431 -7.39 11.08 -33.87
C GLU A 431 -7.01 10.91 -35.35
N CYS A 432 -5.81 10.40 -35.65
CA CYS A 432 -5.41 10.01 -37.02
C CYS A 432 -5.96 8.64 -37.48
N GLY A 433 -6.74 7.93 -36.66
CA GLY A 433 -7.13 6.53 -36.91
C GLY A 433 -8.52 6.30 -37.51
N VAL A 434 -9.40 7.31 -37.55
CA VAL A 434 -10.81 7.14 -37.97
C VAL A 434 -11.26 8.29 -38.88
N GLY A 435 -10.79 8.28 -40.13
CA GLY A 435 -11.23 9.30 -41.10
C GLY A 435 -10.50 9.31 -42.44
N ARG A 436 -10.79 8.33 -43.30
CA ARG A 436 -10.76 8.36 -44.80
C ARG A 436 -10.47 6.97 -45.40
N HIS A 437 -11.44 6.06 -45.35
CA HIS A 437 -11.60 4.97 -46.33
C HIS A 437 -13.09 4.61 -46.44
N ALA A 438 -13.86 5.57 -46.93
CA ALA A 438 -15.20 5.41 -47.47
C ALA A 438 -15.36 6.50 -48.53
N LEU A 439 -15.97 6.16 -49.69
CA LEU A 439 -15.91 6.90 -50.96
C LEU A 439 -14.56 6.76 -51.69
N ASP A 440 -14.32 5.59 -52.29
CA ASP A 440 -14.09 5.47 -53.75
C ASP A 440 -13.87 3.99 -54.15
N GLU A 441 -14.95 3.23 -54.32
CA GLU A 441 -15.02 2.12 -55.28
C GLU A 441 -16.39 2.15 -55.99
N ARG A 442 -16.42 1.68 -57.24
CA ARG A 442 -17.45 1.94 -58.26
C ARG A 442 -18.50 0.84 -58.38
#